data_AF-A0A7X7PZ18-F1
#
_entry.id   AF-A0A7X7PZ18-F1
#
_cell.length_a   1.000
_cell.length_b   1.000
_cell.length_c   1.000
_cell.angle_alpha   90.00
_cell.angle_beta   90.00
_cell.angle_gamma   90.00
#
_symmetry.space_group_name_H-M   'P 1'
#
loop_
_entity.id
_entity.type
_entity.pdbx_description
1 polymer ?
#
loop_
_entity_poly.entity_id
_entity_poly.type
_entity_poly.pdbx_seq_one_letter_code
_entity_poly.pdbx_strand_id
1 'polypeptide(L)' 'MHPHESDRNEAAIYWTAVSLIVCEGLPIGKAAERLGIDEELLRGILHKRQMISPYDESPTHWSSSLRRH' A
#
# COMPACT_ATOMS: atom_id res chain seq x y z
N MET A 1 15.96 3.10 -16.06
CA MET A 1 15.17 2.09 -15.32
C MET A 1 14.42 2.84 -14.23
N HIS A 2 13.10 3.01 -14.38
CA HIS A 2 12.27 3.83 -13.48
C HIS A 2 11.80 2.99 -12.28
N PRO A 3 12.38 3.13 -11.07
CA PRO A 3 11.92 2.40 -9.88
C PRO A 3 10.47 2.79 -9.47
N HIS A 4 9.98 3.94 -9.94
CA HIS A 4 8.64 4.43 -9.61
C HIS A 4 7.48 3.71 -10.30
N GLU A 5 7.72 3.05 -11.44
CA GLU A 5 6.64 2.36 -12.17
C GLU A 5 6.26 1.04 -11.47
N SER A 6 7.25 0.34 -10.92
CA SER A 6 7.02 -0.86 -10.11
C SER A 6 6.26 -0.54 -8.82
N ASP A 7 6.57 0.57 -8.15
CA ASP A 7 5.90 1.00 -6.91
C ASP A 7 4.45 1.46 -7.16
N ARG A 8 4.21 2.24 -8.23
CA ARG A 8 2.86 2.66 -8.62
C ARG A 8 1.96 1.48 -8.96
N ASN A 9 2.51 0.46 -9.62
CA ASN A 9 1.78 -0.75 -9.95
C ASN A 9 1.44 -1.57 -8.68
N GLU A 10 2.39 -1.73 -7.76
CA GLU A 10 2.17 -2.42 -6.48
C GLU A 10 1.12 -1.69 -5.62
N ALA A 11 1.14 -0.34 -5.65
CA ALA A 11 0.14 0.49 -4.96
C ALA A 11 -1.28 0.28 -5.50
N ALA A 12 -1.43 0.26 -6.82
CA ALA A 12 -2.72 0.06 -7.48
C ALA A 12 -3.27 -1.34 -7.18
N ILE A 13 -2.41 -2.37 -7.23
CA ILE A 13 -2.76 -3.74 -6.87
C ILE A 13 -3.23 -3.80 -5.41
N TYR A 14 -2.50 -3.19 -4.49
CA TYR A 14 -2.86 -3.15 -3.06
C TYR A 14 -4.24 -2.54 -2.83
N TRP A 15 -4.47 -1.30 -3.32
CA TRP A 15 -5.74 -0.60 -3.07
C TRP A 15 -6.93 -1.32 -3.70
N THR A 16 -6.73 -1.90 -4.88
CA THR A 16 -7.77 -2.70 -5.55
C THR A 16 -8.06 -3.96 -4.75
N ALA A 17 -7.04 -4.71 -4.32
CA ALA A 17 -7.20 -5.90 -3.50
C ALA A 17 -7.91 -5.62 -2.18
N VAL A 18 -7.52 -4.55 -1.48
CA VAL A 18 -8.17 -4.11 -0.24
C VAL A 18 -9.66 -3.81 -0.48
N SER A 19 -9.99 -3.15 -1.59
CA SER A 19 -11.39 -2.86 -1.95
C SER A 19 -12.18 -4.15 -2.20
N LEU A 20 -11.61 -5.12 -2.92
CA LEU A 20 -12.24 -6.43 -3.17
C LEU A 20 -12.46 -7.21 -1.86
N ILE A 21 -11.49 -7.18 -0.95
CA ILE A 21 -11.56 -7.94 0.31
C ILE A 21 -12.52 -7.28 1.30
N VAL A 22 -12.43 -5.95 1.47
CA VAL A 22 -13.20 -5.21 2.48
C VAL A 22 -14.62 -4.90 2.00
N CYS A 23 -14.80 -4.49 0.75
CA CYS A 23 -16.11 -4.07 0.25
C CYS A 23 -16.93 -5.25 -0.29
N GLU A 24 -16.32 -6.21 -0.99
CA GLU A 24 -17.03 -7.39 -1.51
C GLU A 24 -16.93 -8.62 -0.59
N GLY A 25 -16.09 -8.59 0.44
CA GLY A 25 -15.90 -9.74 1.34
C GLY A 25 -15.19 -10.92 0.68
N LEU A 26 -14.45 -10.68 -0.42
CA LEU A 26 -13.79 -11.75 -1.16
C LEU A 26 -12.58 -12.31 -0.39
N PRO A 27 -12.39 -13.64 -0.36
CA PRO A 27 -11.15 -14.21 0.15
C PRO A 27 -9.97 -13.82 -0.74
N ILE A 28 -8.76 -13.81 -0.17
CA ILE A 28 -7.53 -13.35 -0.85
C ILE A 28 -7.34 -14.05 -2.20
N GLY A 29 -7.52 -15.37 -2.28
CA GLY A 29 -7.41 -16.11 -3.54
C GLY A 29 -8.36 -15.63 -4.63
N LYS A 30 -9.61 -15.32 -4.29
CA LYS A 30 -10.60 -14.79 -5.25
C LYS A 30 -10.28 -13.36 -5.68
N ALA A 31 -9.70 -12.56 -4.78
CA ALA A 31 -9.19 -11.23 -5.12
C ALA A 31 -7.97 -11.32 -6.06
N ALA A 32 -7.06 -12.27 -5.83
CA ALA A 32 -5.91 -12.53 -6.72
C ALA A 32 -6.37 -12.98 -8.12
N GLU A 33 -7.34 -13.90 -8.20
CA GLU A 33 -7.97 -14.34 -9.45
C GLU A 33 -8.59 -13.16 -10.22
N ARG A 34 -9.32 -12.25 -9.52
CA ARG A 34 -9.90 -11.03 -10.10
C ARG A 34 -8.85 -10.06 -10.64
N LEU A 35 -7.71 -9.99 -9.97
CA LEU A 35 -6.58 -9.13 -10.35
C LEU A 35 -5.69 -9.76 -11.43
N GLY A 36 -5.89 -11.04 -11.75
CA GLY A 36 -5.07 -11.77 -12.71
C GLY A 36 -3.63 -11.98 -12.24
N ILE A 37 -3.40 -12.04 -10.93
CA ILE A 37 -2.09 -12.24 -10.32
C ILE A 37 -2.06 -13.48 -9.44
N ASP A 38 -0.85 -13.93 -9.11
CA ASP A 38 -0.66 -15.04 -8.20
C ASP A 38 -1.07 -14.68 -6.76
N GLU A 39 -1.65 -15.65 -6.03
CA GLU A 39 -2.07 -15.43 -4.64
C GLU A 39 -0.88 -15.15 -3.72
N GLU A 40 0.25 -15.84 -3.88
CA GLU A 40 1.45 -15.62 -3.07
C GLU A 40 2.02 -14.23 -3.32
N LEU A 41 1.99 -13.78 -4.58
CA LEU A 41 2.37 -12.41 -4.93
C LEU A 41 1.46 -11.38 -4.23
N LEU A 42 0.14 -11.57 -4.29
CA LEU A 42 -0.80 -10.68 -3.61
C LEU A 42 -0.58 -10.67 -2.08
N ARG A 43 -0.33 -11.83 -1.47
CA ARG A 43 -0.01 -11.94 -0.04
C ARG A 43 1.28 -11.19 0.30
N GLY A 44 2.29 -11.29 -0.54
CA GLY A 44 3.54 -10.54 -0.40
C GLY A 44 3.31 -9.03 -0.42
N ILE A 45 2.48 -8.53 -1.34
CA ILE A 45 2.14 -7.10 -1.46
C ILE A 45 1.36 -6.60 -0.23
N LEU A 46 0.33 -7.36 0.19
CA LEU A 46 -0.46 -7.02 1.37
C LEU A 46 0.43 -7.00 2.63
N HIS A 47 1.35 -7.95 2.77
CA HIS A 47 2.25 -8.04 3.92
C HIS A 47 3.28 -6.91 3.95
N LYS A 48 3.92 -6.59 2.81
CA LYS A 48 4.87 -5.47 2.71
C LYS A 48 4.27 -4.16 3.18
N ARG A 49 3.02 -3.87 2.80
CA ARG A 49 2.34 -2.63 3.20
C ARG A 49 1.74 -2.65 4.60
N GLN A 50 1.47 -3.81 5.19
CA GLN A 50 1.18 -3.89 6.63
C GLN A 50 2.40 -3.53 7.49
N MET A 51 3.61 -3.84 7.00
CA MET A 51 4.87 -3.48 7.67
C MET A 51 5.20 -1.99 7.53
N ILE A 52 4.74 -1.33 6.46
CA ILE A 52 4.81 0.12 6.30
C ILE A 52 3.66 0.72 7.09
N SER A 53 3.85 0.90 8.39
CA SER A 53 2.89 1.57 9.25
C SER A 53 2.52 2.95 8.66
N PRO A 54 1.23 3.30 8.51
CA PRO A 54 0.79 4.62 8.08
C PRO A 54 1.10 5.74 9.09
N TYR A 55 1.77 5.42 10.20
CA TYR A 55 2.28 6.38 11.18
C TYR A 55 3.78 6.74 10.99
N ASP A 56 4.44 6.29 9.93
CA ASP A 56 5.75 6.83 9.54
C ASP A 56 5.62 8.14 8.74
N GLU A 57 4.56 8.91 8.96
CA GLU A 57 4.65 10.36 8.86
C GLU A 57 5.30 10.85 10.16
N SER A 58 6.63 10.87 10.22
CA SER A 58 7.34 11.77 11.15
C SER A 58 7.50 13.14 10.49
N PRO A 59 6.61 14.12 10.73
CA PRO A 59 6.83 15.49 10.32
C PRO A 59 7.82 16.16 11.30
N THR A 60 9.07 15.72 11.32
CA THR A 60 10.14 16.36 12.12
C THR A 60 11.14 17.07 11.21
N HIS A 61 10.67 18.00 10.37
CA HIS A 61 11.57 19.01 9.80
C HIS A 61 10.91 20.31 9.35
N TRP A 62 9.98 20.88 10.13
CA TRP A 62 9.63 22.30 9.93
C TRP A 62 9.35 23.12 11.21
N SER A 63 9.35 22.49 12.39
CA SER A 63 9.23 23.23 13.66
C SER A 63 10.58 23.75 14.17
N SER A 64 11.36 24.42 13.31
CA SER A 64 12.50 25.23 13.76
C SER A 64 12.29 26.67 13.31
N SER A 65 11.94 27.49 14.30
CA SER A 65 11.96 28.96 14.28
C SER A 65 10.92 29.69 13.44
N LEU A 66 9.70 29.74 13.96
CA LEU A 66 8.89 30.97 13.87
C LEU A 66 8.17 31.28 15.20
N ARG A 67 8.96 31.59 16.23
CA ARG A 67 8.56 32.46 17.34
C ARG A 67 9.63 33.56 17.38
N ARG A 68 9.32 34.78 16.89
CA ARG A 68 8.76 35.92 17.66
C ARG A 68 9.66 36.21 18.87
N HIS A 69 10.18 37.43 19.10
CA HIS A 69 9.76 38.76 18.69
C HIS A 69 10.90 39.74 19.02
#